data_AF-A0A7C8A9Z3-F1
#
_entry.id   AF-A0A7C8A9Z3-F1
#
_cell.length_a   1.000
_cell.length_b   1.000
_cell.length_c   1.000
_cell.angle_alpha   90.00
_cell.angle_beta   90.00
_cell.angle_gamma   90.00
#
_symmetry.space_group_name_H-M   'P 1'
#
loop_
_entity.id
_entity.type
_entity.pdbx_description
1 polymer ?
#
loop_
_entity_poly.entity_id
_entity_poly.type
_entity_poly.pdbx_seq_one_letter_code
_entity_poly.pdbx_strand_id
1 'polypeptide(L)'
;MEQANQEVYNLLIKGFDLYNRNRYEEAGRCFIKALEFESNNLYTLLMLAVILFKTGDYDNVKKILSFVDEFFPKYGLSINLSRLVNGSVINVKDKCLYKGFFDSTFVIDLYKTYYHELKVLPVFYDYDLHNKSVTSHVEVDFLYFAIRYFKPSHVVEFSPYHGLSTTFLYEALKANNKNFTFATFDLEEFEGFTERMKRYNLPLKVIPGDAINTVPSYLQQSGLIGKIDFCFVDSEHSYEFASSYCKNIFPLLSKDCIIMFHDICYCPFRITEPFTHYGPVHPREIVGHIFSYGEGRYLSEYFSEKKNYKLFLLHKLFGGFGLFSPKLPTNREFIERLTQEISGFAYKKQDVPNYEDRKIPTMMIALPEHLLLNLDRIHELP
;
A
#
# COMPACT_ATOMS: atom_id res chain seq x y z
N MET A 1 0.41 -20.28 -26.16
CA MET A 1 0.85 -19.54 -24.96
C MET A 1 0.19 -18.17 -24.89
N GLU A 2 0.32 -17.34 -25.91
CA GLU A 2 -0.25 -15.96 -25.91
C GLU A 2 -1.78 -15.92 -25.74
N GLN A 3 -2.53 -16.76 -26.49
CA GLN A 3 -3.99 -16.88 -26.32
C GLN A 3 -4.40 -17.48 -24.96
N ALA A 4 -3.65 -18.43 -24.42
CA ALA A 4 -3.94 -19.04 -23.12
C ALA A 4 -3.73 -18.03 -21.98
N ASN A 5 -2.66 -17.23 -22.05
CA ASN A 5 -2.39 -16.16 -21.10
C ASN A 5 -3.45 -15.06 -21.15
N GLN A 6 -3.93 -14.70 -22.36
CA GLN A 6 -5.01 -13.74 -22.51
C GLN A 6 -6.34 -14.26 -21.92
N GLU A 7 -6.64 -15.54 -22.12
CA GLU A 7 -7.85 -16.16 -21.57
C GLU A 7 -7.81 -16.23 -20.04
N VAL A 8 -6.67 -16.61 -19.45
CA VAL A 8 -6.45 -16.55 -17.99
C VAL A 8 -6.69 -15.13 -17.47
N TYR A 9 -6.10 -14.12 -18.12
CA TYR A 9 -6.26 -12.71 -17.73
C TYR A 9 -7.73 -12.25 -17.79
N ASN A 10 -8.44 -12.59 -18.86
CA ASN A 10 -9.86 -12.26 -19.00
C ASN A 10 -10.72 -12.94 -17.92
N LEU A 11 -10.43 -14.21 -17.61
CA LEU A 11 -11.12 -14.96 -16.55
C LEU A 11 -10.85 -14.36 -15.17
N LEU A 12 -9.62 -13.92 -14.90
CA LEU A 12 -9.25 -13.22 -13.68
C LEU A 12 -10.07 -11.93 -13.53
N ILE A 13 -10.06 -11.05 -14.53
CA ILE A 13 -10.82 -9.78 -14.49
C ILE A 13 -12.30 -10.05 -14.20
N LYS A 14 -12.90 -11.00 -14.93
CA LYS A 14 -14.30 -11.36 -14.74
C LYS A 14 -14.55 -11.95 -13.35
N GLY A 15 -13.67 -12.81 -12.87
CA GLY A 15 -13.74 -13.40 -11.52
C GLY A 15 -13.71 -12.31 -10.44
N PHE A 16 -12.84 -11.31 -10.59
CA PHE A 16 -12.76 -10.17 -9.68
C PHE A 16 -14.02 -9.30 -9.69
N ASP A 17 -14.55 -8.96 -10.88
CA ASP A 17 -15.81 -8.20 -10.97
C ASP A 17 -16.97 -8.94 -10.30
N LEU A 18 -17.09 -10.26 -10.51
CA LEU A 18 -18.11 -11.09 -9.86
C LEU A 18 -17.91 -11.15 -8.33
N TYR A 19 -16.66 -11.32 -7.89
CA TYR A 19 -16.29 -11.33 -6.47
C TYR A 19 -16.67 -10.01 -5.80
N ASN A 20 -16.34 -8.87 -6.41
CA ASN A 20 -16.68 -7.54 -5.90
C ASN A 20 -18.20 -7.28 -5.85
N ARG A 21 -18.98 -8.05 -6.60
CA ARG A 21 -20.46 -8.05 -6.56
C ARG A 21 -21.04 -9.13 -5.64
N ASN A 22 -20.22 -9.77 -4.80
CA ASN A 22 -20.58 -10.87 -3.90
C ASN A 22 -21.14 -12.13 -4.60
N ARG A 23 -20.86 -12.32 -5.89
CA ARG A 23 -21.28 -13.51 -6.66
C ARG A 23 -20.21 -14.59 -6.56
N TYR A 24 -19.97 -15.08 -5.34
CA TYR A 24 -18.80 -15.92 -5.02
C TYR A 24 -18.75 -17.24 -5.78
N GLU A 25 -19.88 -17.94 -5.95
CA GLU A 25 -19.91 -19.19 -6.71
C GLU A 25 -19.48 -19.01 -8.17
N GLU A 26 -19.96 -17.94 -8.81
CA GLU A 26 -19.65 -17.63 -10.20
C GLU A 26 -18.21 -17.14 -10.36
N ALA A 27 -17.74 -16.32 -9.42
CA ALA A 27 -16.33 -15.95 -9.33
C ALA A 27 -15.44 -17.19 -9.20
N GLY A 28 -15.82 -18.13 -8.33
CA GLY A 28 -15.10 -19.40 -8.12
C GLY A 28 -15.00 -20.22 -9.40
N ARG A 29 -16.08 -20.30 -10.19
CA ARG A 29 -16.06 -20.95 -11.51
C ARG A 29 -15.08 -20.29 -12.48
N CYS A 30 -14.99 -18.95 -12.49
CA CYS A 30 -14.00 -18.25 -13.30
C CYS A 30 -12.57 -18.62 -12.90
N PHE A 31 -12.27 -18.65 -11.60
CA PHE A 31 -10.93 -19.02 -11.11
C PHE A 31 -10.61 -20.49 -11.36
N ILE A 32 -11.53 -21.43 -11.11
CA ILE A 32 -11.33 -22.85 -11.44
C ILE A 32 -11.03 -23.00 -12.93
N LYS A 33 -11.80 -22.33 -13.81
CA LYS A 33 -11.55 -22.37 -15.24
C LYS A 33 -10.20 -21.77 -15.63
N ALA A 34 -9.74 -20.71 -14.96
CA ALA A 34 -8.40 -20.16 -15.19
C ALA A 34 -7.30 -21.18 -14.82
N LEU A 35 -7.49 -21.97 -13.75
CA LEU A 35 -6.57 -23.06 -13.38
C LEU A 35 -6.55 -24.22 -14.39
N GLU A 36 -7.59 -24.40 -15.20
CA GLU A 36 -7.55 -25.39 -16.29
C GLU A 36 -6.53 -25.00 -17.37
N PHE A 37 -6.28 -23.71 -17.56
CA PHE A 37 -5.26 -23.20 -18.50
C PHE A 37 -3.88 -23.07 -17.85
N GLU A 38 -3.82 -22.58 -16.61
CA GLU A 38 -2.59 -22.41 -15.85
C GLU A 38 -2.77 -22.92 -14.41
N SER A 39 -2.58 -24.24 -14.24
CA SER A 39 -2.85 -24.95 -12.98
C SER A 39 -2.11 -24.45 -11.75
N ASN A 40 -1.00 -23.74 -11.95
CA ASN A 40 -0.17 -23.16 -10.90
C ASN A 40 -0.24 -21.63 -10.85
N ASN A 41 -1.27 -20.99 -11.43
CA ASN A 41 -1.41 -19.55 -11.32
C ASN A 41 -1.66 -19.12 -9.86
N LEU A 42 -0.66 -18.52 -9.21
CA LEU A 42 -0.68 -18.18 -7.78
C LEU A 42 -1.88 -17.30 -7.41
N TYR A 43 -2.13 -16.24 -8.18
CA TYR A 43 -3.26 -15.32 -7.93
C TYR A 43 -4.60 -16.03 -7.99
N THR A 44 -4.79 -16.90 -8.98
CA THR A 44 -6.01 -17.68 -9.15
C THR A 44 -6.23 -18.65 -7.99
N LEU A 45 -5.17 -19.34 -7.55
CA LEU A 45 -5.22 -20.24 -6.39
C LEU A 45 -5.57 -19.46 -5.11
N LEU A 46 -4.93 -18.32 -4.87
CA LEU A 46 -5.20 -17.48 -3.71
C LEU A 46 -6.64 -16.92 -3.71
N MET A 47 -7.15 -16.49 -4.87
CA MET A 47 -8.54 -16.03 -5.00
C MET A 47 -9.55 -17.14 -4.77
N LEU A 48 -9.27 -18.34 -5.28
CA LEU A 48 -10.12 -19.51 -5.02
C LEU A 48 -10.11 -19.86 -3.53
N ALA A 49 -8.96 -19.81 -2.86
CA ALA A 49 -8.87 -20.01 -1.41
C ALA A 49 -9.68 -18.96 -0.63
N VAL A 50 -9.65 -17.69 -1.04
CA VAL A 50 -10.48 -16.63 -0.45
C VAL A 50 -11.97 -16.93 -0.60
N ILE A 51 -12.42 -17.35 -1.79
CA ILE A 51 -13.82 -17.69 -2.04
C ILE A 51 -14.25 -18.87 -1.18
N LEU A 52 -13.46 -19.95 -1.17
CA LEU A 52 -13.75 -21.13 -0.37
C LEU A 52 -13.80 -20.80 1.12
N PHE A 53 -12.91 -19.94 1.60
CA PHE A 53 -12.94 -19.44 2.98
C PHE A 53 -14.25 -18.70 3.28
N LYS A 54 -14.67 -17.78 2.40
CA LYS A 54 -15.95 -17.04 2.56
C LYS A 54 -17.18 -17.93 2.47
N THR A 55 -17.13 -19.02 1.69
CA THR A 55 -18.22 -20.00 1.62
C THR A 55 -18.15 -21.09 2.69
N GLY A 56 -17.16 -21.04 3.60
CA GLY A 56 -17.02 -21.98 4.72
C GLY A 56 -16.39 -23.32 4.39
N ASP A 57 -15.79 -23.48 3.20
CA ASP A 57 -15.11 -24.70 2.77
C ASP A 57 -13.63 -24.70 3.19
N TYR A 58 -13.41 -24.77 4.50
CA TYR A 58 -12.07 -24.64 5.10
C TYR A 58 -11.12 -25.79 4.74
N ASP A 59 -11.64 -26.96 4.38
CA ASP A 59 -10.79 -28.11 4.05
C ASP A 59 -10.20 -27.98 2.64
N ASN A 60 -10.98 -27.50 1.66
CA ASN A 60 -10.41 -27.20 0.34
C ASN A 60 -9.50 -25.96 0.37
N VAL A 61 -9.74 -24.99 1.25
CA VAL A 61 -8.76 -23.93 1.55
C VAL A 61 -7.42 -24.55 1.92
N LYS A 62 -7.37 -25.42 2.94
CA LYS A 62 -6.10 -26.05 3.37
C LYS A 62 -5.38 -26.77 2.23
N LYS A 63 -6.11 -27.48 1.36
CA LYS A 63 -5.52 -28.19 0.21
C LYS A 63 -4.86 -27.24 -0.79
N ILE A 64 -5.56 -26.16 -1.18
CA ILE A 64 -5.00 -25.15 -2.10
C ILE A 64 -3.73 -24.57 -1.52
N LEU A 65 -3.69 -24.31 -0.22
CA LEU A 65 -2.53 -23.68 0.40
C LEU A 65 -1.35 -24.64 0.54
N SER A 66 -1.59 -25.90 0.88
CA SER A 66 -0.54 -26.92 0.85
C SER A 66 0.06 -27.03 -0.55
N PHE A 67 -0.78 -27.02 -1.59
CA PHE A 67 -0.34 -27.01 -2.97
C PHE A 67 0.48 -25.75 -3.29
N VAL A 68 0.00 -24.57 -2.87
CA VAL A 68 0.74 -23.32 -3.08
C VAL A 68 2.07 -23.32 -2.34
N ASP A 69 2.15 -23.79 -1.09
CA ASP A 69 3.41 -23.87 -0.35
C ASP A 69 4.41 -24.86 -0.97
N GLU A 70 3.92 -25.95 -1.58
CA GLU A 70 4.73 -26.91 -2.32
C GLU A 70 5.35 -26.29 -3.59
N PHE A 71 4.53 -25.58 -4.37
CA PHE A 71 4.96 -24.99 -5.65
C PHE A 71 5.65 -23.62 -5.50
N PHE A 72 5.31 -22.87 -4.44
CA PHE A 72 5.78 -21.51 -4.16
C PHE A 72 6.37 -21.38 -2.74
N PRO A 73 7.36 -22.20 -2.36
CA PRO A 73 7.83 -22.30 -0.98
C PRO A 73 8.41 -20.99 -0.42
N LYS A 74 8.89 -20.09 -1.29
CA LYS A 74 9.40 -18.77 -0.91
C LYS A 74 8.31 -17.86 -0.33
N TYR A 75 7.05 -18.09 -0.71
CA TYR A 75 5.93 -17.24 -0.36
C TYR A 75 5.48 -17.47 1.09
N GLY A 76 5.62 -18.69 1.66
CA GLY A 76 5.41 -18.94 3.10
C GLY A 76 3.96 -18.75 3.58
N LEU A 77 3.00 -19.25 2.80
CA LEU A 77 1.57 -18.96 2.94
C LEU A 77 0.88 -19.70 4.10
N SER A 78 1.36 -20.89 4.47
CA SER A 78 0.85 -21.67 5.62
C SER A 78 0.74 -20.87 6.93
N ILE A 79 1.71 -20.00 7.20
CA ILE A 79 1.77 -19.24 8.45
C ILE A 79 0.60 -18.24 8.53
N ASN A 80 0.27 -17.54 7.45
CA ASN A 80 -0.79 -16.52 7.44
C ASN A 80 -2.19 -17.13 7.39
N LEU A 81 -2.34 -18.33 6.82
CA LEU A 81 -3.65 -18.97 6.72
C LEU A 81 -4.07 -19.75 7.95
N SER A 82 -3.15 -20.23 8.78
CA SER A 82 -3.51 -20.61 10.15
C SER A 82 -4.19 -19.46 10.90
N ARG A 83 -3.84 -18.21 10.59
CA ARG A 83 -4.40 -17.00 11.22
C ARG A 83 -5.75 -16.61 10.62
N LEU A 84 -5.91 -16.77 9.30
CA LEU A 84 -7.15 -16.49 8.58
C LEU A 84 -8.24 -17.53 8.90
N VAL A 85 -7.91 -18.82 8.82
CA VAL A 85 -8.82 -19.96 9.05
C VAL A 85 -9.34 -20.02 10.49
N ASN A 86 -8.55 -19.57 11.47
CA ASN A 86 -8.96 -19.54 12.87
C ASN A 86 -9.77 -18.29 13.28
N GLY A 87 -10.21 -17.45 12.33
CA GLY A 87 -11.13 -16.34 12.61
C GLY A 87 -10.58 -15.31 13.60
N SER A 88 -9.29 -15.02 13.55
CA SER A 88 -8.55 -14.22 14.55
C SER A 88 -9.10 -12.79 14.68
N VAL A 89 -10.13 -12.61 15.50
CA VAL A 89 -10.49 -11.30 16.05
C VAL A 89 -9.36 -10.94 17.02
N ILE A 90 -8.59 -9.90 16.69
CA ILE A 90 -7.54 -9.46 17.61
C ILE A 90 -8.21 -8.96 18.89
N ASN A 91 -7.83 -9.54 20.03
CA ASN A 91 -8.43 -9.17 21.31
C ASN A 91 -7.98 -7.75 21.68
N VAL A 92 -8.92 -6.81 21.62
CA VAL A 92 -8.67 -5.42 21.96
C VAL A 92 -8.68 -5.30 23.47
N LYS A 93 -7.51 -5.17 24.09
CA LYS A 93 -7.39 -4.73 25.48
C LYS A 93 -6.91 -3.28 25.48
N ASP A 94 -7.84 -2.40 25.87
CA ASP A 94 -7.74 -1.01 26.30
C ASP A 94 -6.63 -0.07 25.77
N LYS A 95 -7.10 1.12 25.36
CA LYS A 95 -6.41 2.40 25.13
C LYS A 95 -4.88 2.36 25.16
N CYS A 96 -4.29 2.26 23.97
CA CYS A 96 -2.87 2.53 23.82
C CYS A 96 -2.64 4.05 23.79
N LEU A 97 -2.23 4.60 24.93
CA LEU A 97 -1.60 5.92 25.03
C LEU A 97 -0.16 5.80 24.51
N TYR A 98 0.01 5.53 23.22
CA TYR A 98 1.31 5.77 22.59
C TYR A 98 1.45 7.28 22.42
N LYS A 99 2.39 7.89 23.14
CA LYS A 99 2.86 9.26 22.88
C LYS A 99 4.12 9.12 22.04
N GLY A 100 4.03 9.44 20.76
CA GLY A 100 5.16 9.36 19.84
C GLY A 100 4.72 9.43 18.39
N PHE A 101 5.68 9.50 17.48
CA PHE A 101 5.44 9.62 16.05
C PHE A 101 4.45 8.55 15.49
N PHE A 102 3.53 8.97 14.60
CA PHE A 102 2.34 8.21 14.12
C PHE A 102 1.29 7.87 15.21
N ASP A 103 1.14 8.73 16.23
CA ASP A 103 -0.05 8.73 17.09
C ASP A 103 -1.22 9.56 16.50
N SER A 104 -2.36 9.57 17.20
CA SER A 104 -3.56 10.29 16.76
C SER A 104 -3.35 11.81 16.67
N THR A 105 -2.56 12.38 17.58
CA THR A 105 -2.33 13.83 17.64
C THR A 105 -1.48 14.27 16.47
N PHE A 106 -0.36 13.57 16.25
CA PHE A 106 0.53 13.84 15.13
C PHE A 106 -0.23 13.80 13.79
N VAL A 107 -1.03 12.75 13.56
CA VAL A 107 -1.79 12.63 12.30
C VAL A 107 -2.83 13.74 12.17
N ILE A 108 -3.55 14.08 13.23
CA ILE A 108 -4.51 15.19 13.22
C ILE A 108 -3.79 16.51 12.91
N ASP A 109 -2.59 16.73 13.43
CA ASP A 109 -1.81 17.93 13.16
C ASP A 109 -1.38 18.02 11.69
N LEU A 110 -1.03 16.88 11.06
CA LEU A 110 -0.79 16.84 9.60
C LEU A 110 -2.03 17.26 8.81
N TYR A 111 -3.20 16.73 9.17
CA TYR A 111 -4.47 17.11 8.55
C TYR A 111 -4.77 18.60 8.76
N LYS A 112 -4.66 19.12 9.99
CA LYS A 112 -4.88 20.55 10.27
C LYS A 112 -3.97 21.46 9.46
N THR A 113 -2.71 21.03 9.29
CA THR A 113 -1.68 21.83 8.62
C THR A 113 -1.86 21.82 7.10
N TYR A 114 -2.10 20.64 6.51
CA TYR A 114 -1.94 20.47 5.06
C TYR A 114 -3.23 20.13 4.30
N TYR A 115 -4.30 19.72 4.99
CA TYR A 115 -5.50 19.22 4.30
C TYR A 115 -6.25 20.29 3.50
N HIS A 116 -6.30 21.53 4.00
CA HIS A 116 -6.89 22.64 3.24
C HIS A 116 -6.14 22.88 1.92
N GLU A 117 -4.80 22.81 1.95
CA GLU A 117 -3.97 22.98 0.76
C GLU A 117 -4.21 21.84 -0.26
N LEU A 118 -4.31 20.61 0.24
CA LEU A 118 -4.62 19.43 -0.58
C LEU A 118 -5.99 19.54 -1.27
N LYS A 119 -7.03 19.95 -0.52
CA LYS A 119 -8.42 20.01 -1.01
C LYS A 119 -8.65 21.03 -2.12
N VAL A 120 -7.85 22.09 -2.16
CA VAL A 120 -7.99 23.12 -3.20
C VAL A 120 -7.23 22.79 -4.49
N LEU A 121 -6.49 21.66 -4.53
CA LEU A 121 -5.84 21.22 -5.76
C LEU A 121 -6.90 20.79 -6.80
N PRO A 122 -6.80 21.24 -8.07
CA PRO A 122 -7.73 20.84 -9.12
C PRO A 122 -7.86 19.31 -9.28
N VAL A 123 -6.73 18.59 -9.15
CA VAL A 123 -6.73 17.12 -9.20
C VAL A 123 -7.57 16.49 -8.10
N PHE A 124 -7.62 17.11 -6.91
CA PHE A 124 -8.40 16.61 -5.79
C PHE A 124 -9.90 16.71 -6.10
N TYR A 125 -10.32 17.83 -6.68
CA TYR A 125 -11.71 18.05 -7.09
C TYR A 125 -12.16 17.08 -8.20
N ASP A 126 -11.37 16.92 -9.26
CA ASP A 126 -11.69 15.98 -10.35
C ASP A 126 -11.76 14.54 -9.84
N TYR A 127 -10.84 14.18 -8.94
CA TYR A 127 -10.82 12.87 -8.32
C TYR A 127 -12.05 12.61 -7.43
N ASP A 128 -12.50 13.64 -6.71
CA ASP A 128 -13.70 13.60 -5.86
C ASP A 128 -15.01 13.62 -6.68
N LEU A 129 -15.00 14.17 -7.90
CA LEU A 129 -16.15 14.14 -8.82
C LEU A 129 -16.30 12.80 -9.56
N HIS A 130 -15.19 12.22 -10.03
CA HIS A 130 -15.21 11.00 -10.85
C HIS A 130 -15.37 9.73 -10.02
N ASN A 131 -14.87 9.72 -8.78
CA ASN A 131 -15.43 8.83 -7.78
C ASN A 131 -16.78 9.44 -7.40
N LYS A 132 -17.93 8.78 -7.64
CA LYS A 132 -19.26 9.27 -7.21
C LYS A 132 -19.44 9.27 -5.68
N SER A 133 -18.41 9.65 -4.94
CA SER A 133 -18.31 9.60 -3.50
C SER A 133 -17.39 10.71 -3.01
N VAL A 134 -17.97 11.57 -2.17
CA VAL A 134 -17.43 12.81 -1.61
C VAL A 134 -16.31 12.56 -0.57
N THR A 135 -15.29 11.77 -0.88
CA THR A 135 -14.48 11.11 0.17
C THR A 135 -12.98 11.16 -0.06
N SER A 136 -12.25 11.57 0.98
CA SER A 136 -10.79 11.54 1.06
C SER A 136 -10.27 10.12 1.01
N HIS A 137 -9.44 9.82 0.00
CA HIS A 137 -8.62 8.61 0.00
C HIS A 137 -7.39 8.91 0.85
N VAL A 138 -7.43 8.44 2.10
CA VAL A 138 -6.41 8.77 3.11
C VAL A 138 -4.99 8.43 2.65
N GLU A 139 -4.81 7.47 1.75
CA GLU A 139 -3.51 7.16 1.14
C GLU A 139 -2.93 8.33 0.33
N VAL A 140 -3.77 9.01 -0.45
CA VAL A 140 -3.39 10.23 -1.18
C VAL A 140 -3.08 11.36 -0.21
N ASP A 141 -3.90 11.52 0.84
CA ASP A 141 -3.65 12.51 1.89
C ASP A 141 -2.25 12.30 2.48
N PHE A 142 -1.92 11.07 2.86
CA PHE A 142 -0.65 10.72 3.47
C PHE A 142 0.55 10.80 2.51
N LEU A 143 0.39 10.50 1.21
CA LEU A 143 1.42 10.76 0.20
C LEU A 143 1.75 12.25 0.13
N TYR A 144 0.72 13.10 0.06
CA TYR A 144 0.89 14.55 0.04
C TYR A 144 1.53 15.04 1.35
N PHE A 145 1.04 14.60 2.50
CA PHE A 145 1.56 14.99 3.81
C PHE A 145 3.01 14.56 4.02
N ALA A 146 3.41 13.37 3.58
CA ALA A 146 4.78 12.90 3.72
C ALA A 146 5.76 13.84 2.99
N ILE A 147 5.45 14.23 1.75
CA ILE A 147 6.28 15.19 1.02
C ILE A 147 6.29 16.56 1.71
N ARG A 148 5.14 17.06 2.16
CA ARG A 148 5.04 18.39 2.81
C ARG A 148 5.76 18.47 4.15
N TYR A 149 5.69 17.39 4.91
CA TYR A 149 6.28 17.31 6.24
C TYR A 149 7.80 17.09 6.18
N PHE A 150 8.24 16.06 5.46
CA PHE A 150 9.66 15.71 5.39
C PHE A 150 10.46 16.58 4.43
N LYS A 151 9.78 17.22 3.47
CA LYS A 151 10.39 18.08 2.46
C LYS A 151 11.57 17.39 1.80
N PRO A 152 11.39 16.25 1.10
CA PRO A 152 12.45 15.61 0.35
C PRO A 152 12.86 16.44 -0.88
N SER A 153 14.11 16.32 -1.33
CA SER A 153 14.68 17.09 -2.44
C SER A 153 14.80 16.25 -3.72
N HIS A 154 15.00 14.95 -3.58
CA HIS A 154 15.25 14.05 -4.70
C HIS A 154 14.33 12.85 -4.57
N VAL A 155 13.30 12.83 -5.41
CA VAL A 155 12.18 11.89 -5.32
C VAL A 155 12.18 10.97 -6.53
N VAL A 156 11.92 9.68 -6.30
CA VAL A 156 11.60 8.72 -7.35
C VAL A 156 10.28 8.01 -7.07
N GLU A 157 9.56 7.66 -8.13
CA GLU A 157 8.31 6.88 -8.10
C GLU A 157 8.37 5.74 -9.10
N PHE A 158 7.87 4.56 -8.74
CA PHE A 158 7.76 3.41 -9.64
C PHE A 158 6.29 3.16 -10.00
N SER A 159 6.03 2.97 -11.30
CA SER A 159 4.76 2.59 -11.91
C SER A 159 3.59 3.54 -11.63
N PRO A 160 3.63 4.78 -12.15
CA PRO A 160 2.62 5.82 -11.88
C PRO A 160 1.23 5.53 -12.48
N TYR A 161 1.11 4.55 -13.38
CA TYR A 161 -0.09 4.24 -14.15
C TYR A 161 -0.74 5.48 -14.79
N HIS A 162 -1.92 5.95 -14.34
CA HIS A 162 -2.55 7.19 -14.84
C HIS A 162 -1.99 8.48 -14.24
N GLY A 163 -0.95 8.42 -13.40
CA GLY A 163 -0.25 9.58 -12.84
C GLY A 163 -0.93 10.26 -11.65
N LEU A 164 -1.84 9.58 -10.94
CA LEU A 164 -2.55 10.17 -9.79
C LEU A 164 -1.57 10.50 -8.65
N SER A 165 -0.81 9.51 -8.19
CA SER A 165 0.24 9.66 -7.18
C SER A 165 1.28 10.68 -7.63
N THR A 166 1.76 10.58 -8.88
CA THR A 166 2.68 11.54 -9.49
C THR A 166 2.21 12.98 -9.34
N THR A 167 0.93 13.23 -9.61
CA THR A 167 0.35 14.57 -9.53
C THR A 167 0.41 15.11 -8.11
N PHE A 168 0.00 14.32 -7.11
CA PHE A 168 0.01 14.76 -5.71
C PHE A 168 1.43 14.92 -5.16
N LEU A 169 2.35 14.01 -5.51
CA LEU A 169 3.77 14.12 -5.16
C LEU A 169 4.38 15.40 -5.72
N TYR A 170 4.13 15.71 -7.00
CA TYR A 170 4.65 16.91 -7.64
C TYR A 170 4.08 18.20 -7.04
N GLU A 171 2.76 18.27 -6.83
CA GLU A 171 2.13 19.45 -6.22
C GLU A 171 2.62 19.68 -4.79
N ALA A 172 2.84 18.61 -4.01
CA ALA A 172 3.43 18.71 -2.68
C ALA A 172 4.89 19.21 -2.73
N LEU A 173 5.70 18.71 -3.67
CA LEU A 173 7.09 19.15 -3.87
C LEU A 173 7.17 20.62 -4.25
N LYS A 174 6.29 21.06 -5.16
CA LYS A 174 6.15 22.45 -5.57
C LYS A 174 5.73 23.35 -4.41
N ALA A 175 4.77 22.90 -3.59
CA ALA A 175 4.30 23.64 -2.40
C ALA A 175 5.38 23.82 -1.33
N ASN A 176 6.40 22.93 -1.28
CA ASN A 176 7.55 23.11 -0.39
C ASN A 176 8.49 24.25 -0.81
N ASN A 177 8.27 24.86 -1.99
CA ASN A 177 8.98 26.03 -2.50
C ASN A 177 10.51 25.93 -2.39
N LYS A 178 11.04 24.78 -2.82
CA LYS A 178 12.48 24.50 -2.85
C LYS A 178 12.84 23.78 -4.14
N ASN A 179 14.11 23.81 -4.51
CA ASN A 179 14.59 23.03 -5.64
C ASN A 179 14.43 21.53 -5.35
N PHE A 180 13.87 20.79 -6.30
CA PHE A 180 13.72 19.35 -6.22
C PHE A 180 13.98 18.69 -7.58
N THR A 181 14.30 17.41 -7.55
CA THR A 181 14.25 16.53 -8.73
C THR A 181 13.19 15.46 -8.48
N PHE A 182 12.36 15.19 -9.47
CA PHE A 182 11.36 14.12 -9.41
C PHE A 182 11.37 13.33 -10.71
N ALA A 183 11.53 12.01 -10.60
CA ALA A 183 11.48 11.08 -11.72
C ALA A 183 10.48 9.96 -11.43
N THR A 184 9.71 9.58 -12.44
CA THR A 184 8.76 8.47 -12.37
C THR A 184 9.07 7.47 -13.49
N PHE A 185 9.01 6.17 -13.18
CA PHE A 185 9.50 5.10 -14.05
C PHE A 185 8.38 4.08 -14.30
N ASP A 186 8.25 3.62 -15.54
CA ASP A 186 7.36 2.53 -15.89
C ASP A 186 7.90 1.84 -17.16
N LEU A 187 7.35 0.67 -17.52
CA LEU A 187 7.77 -0.04 -18.73
C LEU A 187 7.57 0.81 -19.99
N GLU A 188 6.47 1.57 -20.04
CA GLU A 188 6.11 2.46 -21.14
C GLU A 188 5.26 3.64 -20.64
N GLU A 189 5.14 4.69 -21.45
CA GLU A 189 4.28 5.82 -21.12
C GLU A 189 2.82 5.47 -21.42
N PHE A 190 1.98 5.47 -20.38
CA PHE A 190 0.55 5.21 -20.52
C PHE A 190 -0.20 6.46 -20.99
N GLU A 191 -1.13 6.33 -21.94
CA GLU A 191 -1.86 7.49 -22.52
C GLU A 191 -2.56 8.35 -21.44
N GLY A 192 -3.20 7.68 -20.47
CA GLY A 192 -3.88 8.36 -19.36
C GLY A 192 -2.94 9.15 -18.44
N PHE A 193 -1.66 8.75 -18.33
CA PHE A 193 -0.64 9.55 -17.65
C PHE A 193 -0.42 10.87 -18.39
N THR A 194 -0.16 10.79 -19.69
CA THR A 194 0.15 11.94 -20.54
C THR A 194 -1.02 12.91 -20.62
N GLU A 195 -2.24 12.40 -20.71
CA GLU A 195 -3.45 13.21 -20.61
C GLU A 195 -3.55 13.94 -19.27
N ARG A 196 -3.25 13.27 -18.15
CA ARG A 196 -3.29 13.88 -16.82
C ARG A 196 -2.24 14.97 -16.66
N MET A 197 -0.99 14.71 -17.05
CA MET A 197 0.08 15.70 -16.99
C MET A 197 -0.27 16.94 -17.81
N LYS A 198 -0.84 16.77 -19.02
CA LYS A 198 -1.34 17.88 -19.84
C LYS A 198 -2.49 18.62 -19.17
N ARG A 199 -3.48 17.90 -18.62
CA ARG A 199 -4.66 18.48 -17.98
C ARG A 199 -4.30 19.42 -16.82
N TYR A 200 -3.32 19.03 -16.01
CA TYR A 200 -2.87 19.83 -14.86
C TYR A 200 -1.59 20.65 -15.13
N ASN A 201 -1.17 20.75 -16.40
CA ASN A 201 0.01 21.51 -16.82
C ASN A 201 1.30 21.15 -16.05
N LEU A 202 1.53 19.84 -15.87
CA LEU A 202 2.69 19.30 -15.17
C LEU A 202 3.79 18.92 -16.16
N PRO A 203 5.04 19.35 -15.95
CA PRO A 203 6.14 19.13 -16.89
C PRO A 203 6.81 17.76 -16.70
N LEU A 204 6.02 16.72 -16.42
CA LEU A 204 6.52 15.37 -16.16
C LEU A 204 6.21 14.42 -17.33
N LYS A 205 7.08 13.45 -17.50
CA LYS A 205 6.94 12.31 -18.41
C LYS A 205 7.41 11.05 -17.70
N VAL A 206 6.90 9.91 -18.11
CA VAL A 206 7.43 8.63 -17.67
C VAL A 206 8.81 8.44 -18.27
N ILE A 207 9.77 7.95 -17.47
CA ILE A 207 11.04 7.44 -17.98
C ILE A 207 10.82 5.95 -18.32
N PRO A 208 10.73 5.58 -19.60
CA PRO A 208 10.32 4.24 -20.00
C PRO A 208 11.44 3.21 -19.78
N GLY A 209 11.04 1.99 -19.42
CA GLY A 209 11.88 0.81 -19.30
C GLY A 209 11.75 0.13 -17.94
N ASP A 210 12.28 -1.10 -17.86
CA ASP A 210 12.30 -1.87 -16.60
C ASP A 210 13.04 -1.10 -15.49
N ALA A 211 12.31 -0.75 -14.43
CA ALA A 211 12.82 0.02 -13.30
C ALA A 211 14.09 -0.59 -12.68
N ILE A 212 14.24 -1.93 -12.71
CA ILE A 212 15.43 -2.61 -12.18
C ILE A 212 16.72 -2.16 -12.89
N ASN A 213 16.63 -1.80 -14.17
CA ASN A 213 17.77 -1.35 -14.98
C ASN A 213 17.77 0.17 -15.18
N THR A 214 16.59 0.75 -15.40
CA THR A 214 16.43 2.17 -15.74
C THR A 214 16.72 3.07 -14.55
N VAL A 215 16.29 2.69 -13.34
CA VAL A 215 16.52 3.53 -12.14
C VAL A 215 18.02 3.64 -11.82
N PRO A 216 18.81 2.55 -11.69
CA PRO A 216 20.25 2.67 -11.48
C PRO A 216 20.96 3.52 -12.55
N SER A 217 20.59 3.33 -13.82
CA SER A 217 21.15 4.08 -14.95
C SER A 217 20.85 5.57 -14.84
N TYR A 218 19.60 5.93 -14.53
CA TYR A 218 19.19 7.33 -14.32
C TYR A 218 19.93 7.97 -13.15
N LEU A 219 20.05 7.27 -12.01
CA LEU A 219 20.75 7.78 -10.84
C LEU A 219 22.23 8.03 -11.12
N GLN A 220 22.87 7.14 -11.87
CA GLN A 220 24.27 7.30 -12.28
C GLN A 220 24.44 8.51 -13.21
N GLN A 221 23.65 8.59 -14.29
CA GLN A 221 23.75 9.64 -15.30
C GLN A 221 23.43 11.03 -14.72
N SER A 222 22.48 11.10 -13.78
CA SER A 222 22.05 12.35 -13.15
C SER A 222 22.90 12.73 -11.92
N GLY A 223 23.89 11.91 -11.53
CA GLY A 223 24.71 12.15 -10.34
C GLY A 223 23.89 12.14 -9.03
N LEU A 224 22.84 11.32 -8.97
CA LEU A 224 21.88 11.20 -7.86
C LEU A 224 22.10 9.96 -6.98
N ILE A 225 23.12 9.13 -7.25
CA ILE A 225 23.51 8.02 -6.36
C ILE A 225 23.75 8.56 -4.95
N GLY A 226 23.09 7.95 -3.96
CA GLY A 226 23.14 8.32 -2.55
C GLY A 226 22.38 9.60 -2.19
N LYS A 227 21.64 10.20 -3.13
CA LYS A 227 20.94 11.48 -2.93
C LYS A 227 19.41 11.37 -2.88
N ILE A 228 18.82 10.32 -3.45
CA ILE A 228 17.37 10.10 -3.40
C ILE A 228 16.92 9.96 -1.95
N ASP A 229 16.14 10.92 -1.46
CA ASP A 229 15.69 11.01 -0.07
C ASP A 229 14.21 10.65 0.10
N PHE A 230 13.49 10.39 -1.00
CA PHE A 230 12.15 9.79 -0.96
C PHE A 230 11.91 8.85 -2.15
N CYS A 231 11.31 7.69 -1.88
CA CYS A 231 10.98 6.68 -2.88
C CYS A 231 9.54 6.19 -2.66
N PHE A 232 8.71 6.23 -3.71
CA PHE A 232 7.37 5.64 -3.70
C PHE A 232 7.34 4.42 -4.63
N VAL A 233 6.84 3.30 -4.12
CA VAL A 233 6.76 2.02 -4.83
C VAL A 233 5.30 1.56 -4.86
N ASP A 234 4.74 1.51 -6.07
CA ASP A 234 3.43 0.93 -6.38
C ASP A 234 3.53 0.20 -7.72
N SER A 235 4.33 -0.86 -7.73
CA SER A 235 4.82 -1.53 -8.94
C SER A 235 4.46 -3.01 -8.93
N GLU A 236 4.95 -3.78 -9.90
CA GLU A 236 4.83 -5.23 -9.93
C GLU A 236 5.14 -5.85 -8.56
N HIS A 237 4.23 -6.70 -8.08
CA HIS A 237 4.22 -7.11 -6.68
C HIS A 237 4.73 -8.54 -6.42
N SER A 238 5.54 -9.10 -7.31
CA SER A 238 6.17 -10.40 -7.12
C SER A 238 7.28 -10.33 -6.07
N TYR A 239 7.57 -11.50 -5.50
CA TYR A 239 8.72 -11.67 -4.62
C TYR A 239 10.04 -11.35 -5.34
N GLU A 240 10.17 -11.76 -6.60
CA GLU A 240 11.36 -11.60 -7.42
C GLU A 240 11.64 -10.13 -7.75
N PHE A 241 10.62 -9.36 -8.11
CA PHE A 241 10.76 -7.93 -8.37
C PHE A 241 11.10 -7.17 -7.08
N ALA A 242 10.42 -7.48 -5.98
CA ALA A 242 10.74 -6.94 -4.66
C ALA A 242 12.17 -7.24 -4.23
N SER A 243 12.63 -8.48 -4.45
CA SER A 243 14.02 -8.84 -4.23
C SER A 243 14.99 -8.01 -5.08
N SER A 244 14.61 -7.71 -6.31
CA SER A 244 15.47 -7.02 -7.25
C SER A 244 15.63 -5.55 -6.90
N TYR A 245 14.53 -4.82 -6.65
CA TYR A 245 14.65 -3.39 -6.28
C TYR A 245 15.30 -3.22 -4.90
N CYS A 246 15.06 -4.13 -3.95
CA CYS A 246 15.66 -4.07 -2.62
C CYS A 246 17.19 -4.28 -2.65
N LYS A 247 17.67 -5.16 -3.54
CA LYS A 247 19.10 -5.49 -3.66
C LYS A 247 19.86 -4.55 -4.59
N ASN A 248 19.22 -4.07 -5.66
CA ASN A 248 19.92 -3.37 -6.73
C ASN A 248 19.66 -1.86 -6.72
N ILE A 249 18.51 -1.40 -6.21
CA ILE A 249 18.15 0.02 -6.21
C ILE A 249 18.30 0.64 -4.83
N PHE A 250 17.76 0.02 -3.77
CA PHE A 250 17.79 0.61 -2.43
C PHE A 250 19.21 0.95 -1.91
N PRO A 251 20.27 0.17 -2.21
CA PRO A 251 21.63 0.57 -1.84
C PRO A 251 22.15 1.84 -2.54
N LEU A 252 21.50 2.27 -3.62
CA LEU A 252 21.84 3.49 -4.37
C LEU A 252 21.07 4.72 -3.87
N LEU A 253 20.10 4.56 -2.97
CA LEU A 253 19.34 5.66 -2.38
C LEU A 253 20.14 6.31 -1.24
N SER A 254 19.67 7.46 -0.75
CA SER A 254 20.21 8.04 0.49
C SER A 254 20.02 7.06 1.65
N LYS A 255 20.94 7.08 2.62
CA LYS A 255 20.79 6.34 3.89
C LYS A 255 19.58 6.81 4.71
N ASP A 256 19.13 8.03 4.41
CA ASP A 256 18.00 8.69 5.08
C ASP A 256 16.75 8.68 4.19
N CYS A 257 16.75 7.86 3.13
CA CYS A 257 15.62 7.76 2.22
C CYS A 257 14.38 7.23 2.94
N ILE A 258 13.28 7.98 2.83
CA ILE A 258 11.94 7.56 3.25
C ILE A 258 11.34 6.74 2.12
N ILE A 259 10.86 5.54 2.42
CA ILE A 259 10.32 4.64 1.39
C ILE A 259 8.86 4.34 1.71
N MET A 260 7.97 4.62 0.75
CA MET A 260 6.55 4.34 0.86
C MET A 260 6.15 3.25 -0.13
N PHE A 261 5.36 2.29 0.34
CA PHE A 261 4.89 1.16 -0.44
C PHE A 261 3.37 1.13 -0.43
N HIS A 262 2.77 0.90 -1.59
CA HIS A 262 1.34 0.61 -1.70
C HIS A 262 1.07 -0.90 -1.54
N ASP A 263 -0.18 -1.26 -1.32
CA ASP A 263 -0.66 -2.64 -1.16
C ASP A 263 0.00 -3.50 -0.06
N ILE A 264 0.56 -2.88 0.98
CA ILE A 264 1.05 -3.55 2.18
C ILE A 264 0.09 -3.35 3.36
N CYS A 265 -0.25 -4.46 4.01
CA CYS A 265 -1.20 -4.57 5.11
C CYS A 265 -0.53 -5.04 6.40
N TYR A 266 -1.17 -4.76 7.54
CA TYR A 266 -0.79 -5.33 8.83
C TYR A 266 -1.34 -6.75 9.01
N CYS A 267 -0.50 -7.69 9.45
CA CYS A 267 -0.87 -9.04 9.84
C CYS A 267 -0.07 -9.44 11.09
N PRO A 268 -0.68 -9.44 12.30
CA PRO A 268 0.02 -9.73 13.55
C PRO A 268 0.65 -11.12 13.52
N PHE A 269 1.92 -11.21 13.92
CA PHE A 269 2.58 -12.50 14.08
C PHE A 269 2.05 -13.27 15.30
N ARG A 270 1.60 -12.54 16.35
CA ARG A 270 1.05 -13.07 17.61
C ARG A 270 -0.35 -12.49 17.87
N ILE A 271 -1.37 -13.34 17.78
CA ILE A 271 -2.78 -12.95 17.92
C ILE A 271 -3.17 -12.64 19.38
N THR A 272 -2.37 -13.12 20.35
CA THR A 272 -2.63 -12.99 21.78
C THR A 272 -2.13 -11.69 22.40
N GLU A 273 -1.37 -10.89 21.65
CA GLU A 273 -0.86 -9.60 22.15
C GLU A 273 -1.93 -8.50 22.00
N PRO A 274 -2.00 -7.52 22.92
CA PRO A 274 -2.95 -6.41 22.81
C PRO A 274 -2.74 -5.61 21.52
N PHE A 275 -3.81 -5.39 20.77
CA PHE A 275 -3.76 -4.55 19.58
C PHE A 275 -3.72 -3.06 19.92
N THR A 276 -2.87 -2.31 19.23
CA THR A 276 -2.87 -0.85 19.20
C THR A 276 -2.96 -0.36 17.77
N HIS A 277 -3.67 0.76 17.58
CA HIS A 277 -3.73 1.44 16.29
C HIS A 277 -2.45 2.20 15.93
N TYR A 278 -1.63 2.53 16.92
CA TYR A 278 -0.55 3.51 16.77
C TYR A 278 0.83 2.86 16.93
N GLY A 279 1.84 3.63 16.52
CA GLY A 279 3.24 3.26 16.68
C GLY A 279 3.73 2.24 15.64
N PRO A 280 5.03 1.92 15.71
CA PRO A 280 5.70 1.14 14.69
C PRO A 280 5.19 -0.31 14.63
N VAL A 281 5.47 -0.95 13.52
CA VAL A 281 5.10 -2.32 13.19
C VAL A 281 6.38 -3.15 13.08
N HIS A 282 6.37 -4.36 13.64
CA HIS A 282 7.49 -5.26 13.49
C HIS A 282 7.51 -5.80 12.04
N PRO A 283 8.67 -5.97 11.37
CA PRO A 283 8.73 -6.44 9.98
C PRO A 283 8.00 -7.76 9.70
N ARG A 284 7.92 -8.66 10.68
CA ARG A 284 7.15 -9.93 10.58
C ARG A 284 5.63 -9.75 10.67
N GLU A 285 5.16 -8.53 10.91
CA GLU A 285 3.76 -8.19 11.01
C GLU A 285 3.24 -7.43 9.78
N ILE A 286 4.03 -7.36 8.71
CA ILE A 286 3.58 -6.83 7.42
C ILE A 286 3.28 -8.00 6.49
N VAL A 287 2.29 -7.83 5.62
CA VAL A 287 1.94 -8.77 4.56
C VAL A 287 1.49 -7.97 3.35
N GLY A 288 1.67 -8.48 2.15
CA GLY A 288 1.02 -7.89 0.98
C GLY A 288 -0.48 -8.18 0.99
N HIS A 289 -1.24 -7.34 0.29
CA HIS A 289 -2.57 -7.67 -0.14
C HIS A 289 -2.57 -8.89 -1.09
N ILE A 290 -3.72 -9.41 -1.52
CA ILE A 290 -3.79 -10.62 -2.39
C ILE A 290 -2.91 -10.53 -3.64
N PHE A 291 -2.80 -9.33 -4.20
CA PHE A 291 -2.03 -9.07 -5.40
C PHE A 291 -0.56 -8.81 -5.12
N SER A 292 -0.21 -8.49 -3.88
CA SER A 292 1.14 -8.08 -3.49
C SER A 292 1.77 -8.96 -2.42
N TYR A 293 1.19 -10.14 -2.22
CA TYR A 293 1.63 -11.07 -1.19
C TYR A 293 3.13 -11.42 -1.33
N GLY A 294 3.61 -11.61 -2.57
CA GLY A 294 5.03 -11.86 -2.86
C GLY A 294 5.93 -10.72 -2.42
N GLU A 295 5.58 -9.49 -2.80
CA GLU A 295 6.26 -8.28 -2.40
C GLU A 295 6.28 -8.12 -0.87
N GLY A 296 5.12 -8.17 -0.21
CA GLY A 296 5.05 -8.03 1.24
C GLY A 296 5.84 -9.12 1.99
N ARG A 297 5.88 -10.36 1.44
CA ARG A 297 6.70 -11.44 1.99
C ARG A 297 8.19 -11.10 1.93
N TYR A 298 8.68 -10.59 0.81
CA TYR A 298 10.08 -10.20 0.66
C TYR A 298 10.42 -8.99 1.55
N LEU A 299 9.57 -7.96 1.55
CA LEU A 299 9.76 -6.78 2.38
C LEU A 299 9.84 -7.13 3.87
N SER A 300 9.06 -8.12 4.33
CA SER A 300 9.14 -8.63 5.69
C SER A 300 10.53 -9.21 6.01
N GLU A 301 11.15 -9.95 5.10
CA GLU A 301 12.53 -10.44 5.26
C GLU A 301 13.54 -9.31 5.25
N TYR A 302 13.45 -8.46 4.21
CA TYR A 302 14.37 -7.36 4.01
C TYR A 302 14.43 -6.46 5.25
N PHE A 303 13.27 -5.99 5.72
CA PHE A 303 13.22 -5.11 6.89
C PHE A 303 13.48 -5.83 8.21
N SER A 304 13.37 -7.16 8.29
CA SER A 304 13.82 -7.92 9.47
C SER A 304 15.34 -7.79 9.70
N GLU A 305 16.11 -7.56 8.63
CA GLU A 305 17.56 -7.33 8.69
C GLU A 305 17.93 -5.84 8.81
N LYS A 306 17.01 -4.91 8.49
CA LYS A 306 17.24 -3.45 8.54
C LYS A 306 16.77 -2.83 9.83
N LYS A 307 17.64 -2.86 10.85
CA LYS A 307 17.35 -2.26 12.17
C LYS A 307 17.23 -0.72 12.15
N ASN A 308 17.73 -0.06 11.11
CA ASN A 308 17.72 1.40 11.00
C ASN A 308 16.40 1.98 10.49
N TYR A 309 15.40 1.15 10.19
CA TYR A 309 14.07 1.59 9.76
C TYR A 309 13.02 1.24 10.81
N LYS A 310 12.05 2.14 10.98
CA LYS A 310 10.76 1.83 11.61
C LYS A 310 9.68 1.81 10.54
N LEU A 311 8.75 0.88 10.69
CA LEU A 311 7.66 0.67 9.75
C LEU A 311 6.34 1.17 10.35
N PHE A 312 5.55 1.88 9.56
CA PHE A 312 4.22 2.35 9.93
C PHE A 312 3.23 1.95 8.84
N LEU A 313 2.00 1.60 9.23
CA LEU A 313 0.97 1.11 8.32
C LEU A 313 -0.32 1.88 8.52
N LEU A 314 -0.86 2.44 7.43
CA LEU A 314 -2.16 3.09 7.46
C LEU A 314 -3.28 2.08 7.76
N HIS A 315 -3.14 0.82 7.33
CA HIS A 315 -4.08 -0.25 7.69
C HIS A 315 -4.24 -0.38 9.21
N LYS A 316 -3.13 -0.33 9.96
CA LYS A 316 -3.15 -0.40 11.43
C LYS A 316 -3.81 0.84 12.05
N LEU A 317 -3.54 2.03 11.49
CA LEU A 317 -4.09 3.30 11.98
C LEU A 317 -5.61 3.39 11.87
N PHE A 318 -6.19 3.00 10.72
CA PHE A 318 -7.63 3.08 10.48
C PHE A 318 -8.38 1.79 10.84
N GLY A 319 -7.70 0.65 10.75
CA GLY A 319 -8.28 -0.68 10.89
C GLY A 319 -9.07 -1.13 9.65
N GLY A 320 -9.92 -2.14 9.83
CA GLY A 320 -10.68 -2.76 8.75
C GLY A 320 -10.18 -4.15 8.41
N PHE A 321 -10.58 -4.67 7.25
CA PHE A 321 -10.22 -6.00 6.80
C PHE A 321 -9.71 -5.92 5.37
N GLY A 322 -8.48 -6.40 5.17
CA GLY A 322 -7.87 -6.61 3.86
C GLY A 322 -7.74 -8.09 3.55
N LEU A 323 -7.74 -8.42 2.28
CA LEU A 323 -7.59 -9.80 1.81
C LEU A 323 -6.20 -10.33 2.22
N PHE A 324 -6.17 -11.35 3.10
CA PHE A 324 -5.00 -11.91 3.82
C PHE A 324 -4.49 -11.18 5.07
N SER A 325 -5.20 -10.16 5.54
CA SER A 325 -5.00 -9.58 6.87
C SER A 325 -6.17 -9.95 7.80
N PRO A 326 -5.98 -10.08 9.11
CA PRO A 326 -7.11 -10.26 10.01
C PRO A 326 -7.96 -8.99 10.06
N LYS A 327 -9.21 -9.14 10.48
CA LYS A 327 -10.13 -8.02 10.69
C LYS A 327 -9.64 -7.20 11.90
N LEU A 328 -9.02 -6.07 11.61
CA LEU A 328 -8.58 -5.12 12.62
C LEU A 328 -9.80 -4.35 13.15
N PRO A 329 -9.84 -4.04 14.46
CA PRO A 329 -10.86 -3.13 14.98
C PRO A 329 -10.79 -1.81 14.21
N THR A 330 -11.92 -1.14 13.99
CA THR A 330 -11.91 0.20 13.36
C THR A 330 -11.53 1.24 14.41
N ASN A 331 -10.64 2.17 14.06
CA ASN A 331 -10.24 3.27 14.94
C ASN A 331 -11.31 4.38 15.01
N ARG A 332 -12.45 4.08 15.64
CA ARG A 332 -13.63 4.96 15.62
C ARG A 332 -13.36 6.32 16.25
N GLU A 333 -12.71 6.34 17.41
CA GLU A 333 -12.39 7.59 18.13
C GLU A 333 -11.55 8.52 17.27
N PHE A 334 -10.49 8.00 16.63
CA PHE A 334 -9.65 8.77 15.72
C PHE A 334 -10.41 9.28 14.49
N ILE A 335 -11.19 8.41 13.83
CA ILE A 335 -11.96 8.77 12.64
C ILE A 335 -13.00 9.86 12.99
N GLU A 336 -13.72 9.71 14.10
CA GLU A 336 -14.68 10.70 14.59
C GLU A 336 -13.99 12.03 14.89
N ARG A 337 -12.82 11.99 15.54
CA ARG A 337 -12.02 13.17 15.84
C ARG A 337 -11.55 13.88 14.56
N LEU A 338 -11.08 13.15 13.54
CA LEU A 338 -10.78 13.74 12.23
C LEU A 338 -12.01 14.39 11.59
N THR A 339 -13.17 13.71 11.59
CA THR A 339 -14.41 14.26 11.03
C THR A 339 -14.90 15.51 11.75
N GLN A 340 -14.68 15.61 13.06
CA GLN A 340 -15.06 16.77 13.86
C GLN A 340 -14.06 17.94 13.73
N GLU A 341 -12.76 17.65 13.75
CA GLU A 341 -11.73 18.68 13.80
C GLU A 341 -11.31 19.20 12.42
N ILE A 342 -11.49 18.41 11.35
CA ILE A 342 -10.99 18.73 10.01
C ILE A 342 -12.15 19.07 9.07
N SER A 343 -12.30 20.35 8.76
CA SER A 343 -13.40 20.85 7.93
C SER A 343 -13.44 20.17 6.55
N GLY A 344 -14.58 19.53 6.28
CA GLY A 344 -14.84 18.84 5.02
C GLY A 344 -14.02 17.56 4.81
N PHE A 345 -13.44 17.00 5.87
CA PHE A 345 -12.98 15.60 5.89
C PHE A 345 -14.18 14.68 6.11
N ALA A 346 -14.28 13.63 5.29
CA ALA A 346 -15.31 12.61 5.44
C ALA A 346 -14.70 11.23 5.18
N TYR A 347 -14.64 10.41 6.22
CA TYR A 347 -14.23 9.01 6.09
C TYR A 347 -15.46 8.16 5.73
N LYS A 348 -15.41 7.43 4.60
CA LYS A 348 -16.54 6.59 4.17
C LYS A 348 -16.96 5.60 5.26
N LYS A 349 -18.23 5.67 5.66
CA LYS A 349 -19.02 4.45 5.81
C LYS A 349 -19.46 4.05 4.41
N GLN A 350 -18.88 3.00 3.84
CA GLN A 350 -19.46 2.42 2.63
C GLN A 350 -20.76 1.72 3.05
N ASP A 351 -21.92 2.32 2.76
CA ASP A 351 -23.23 1.69 2.95
C ASP A 351 -23.40 0.55 1.92
N VAL A 352 -22.69 -0.56 2.14
CA VAL A 352 -22.83 -1.80 1.39
C VAL A 352 -23.34 -2.87 2.37
N PRO A 353 -24.48 -3.52 2.10
CA PRO A 353 -25.01 -4.55 2.96
C PRO A 353 -24.06 -5.76 2.93
N ASN A 354 -23.53 -6.13 4.10
CA ASN A 354 -22.48 -7.14 4.38
C ASN A 354 -21.03 -6.61 4.26
N TYR A 355 -20.56 -6.15 5.43
CA TYR A 355 -19.50 -5.18 5.66
C TYR A 355 -18.14 -5.84 5.95
N GLU A 356 -17.67 -6.73 5.08
CA GLU A 356 -16.36 -7.39 5.30
C GLU A 356 -15.24 -6.79 4.44
N ASP A 357 -15.48 -6.43 3.19
CA ASP A 357 -14.41 -5.97 2.28
C ASP A 357 -14.40 -4.44 2.14
N ARG A 358 -14.05 -3.71 3.22
CA ARG A 358 -13.75 -2.28 3.07
C ARG A 358 -12.55 -2.12 2.14
N LYS A 359 -12.54 -1.09 1.30
CA LYS A 359 -11.28 -0.57 0.74
C LYS A 359 -10.48 0.02 1.92
N ILE A 360 -9.67 -0.82 2.56
CA ILE A 360 -8.77 -0.41 3.63
C ILE A 360 -7.58 0.34 3.03
N PRO A 361 -6.98 1.28 3.76
CA PRO A 361 -5.72 1.86 3.32
C PRO A 361 -4.61 0.81 3.47
N THR A 362 -3.89 0.53 2.39
CA THR A 362 -2.85 -0.50 2.27
C THR A 362 -1.47 0.12 2.06
N MET A 363 -1.20 1.28 2.68
CA MET A 363 0.07 1.97 2.54
C MET A 363 1.00 1.73 3.74
N MET A 364 2.25 1.35 3.45
CA MET A 364 3.35 1.26 4.40
C MET A 364 4.34 2.40 4.21
N ILE A 365 4.87 2.90 5.33
CA ILE A 365 5.95 3.87 5.36
C ILE A 365 7.11 3.25 6.13
N ALA A 366 8.25 3.10 5.47
CA ALA A 366 9.53 2.75 6.07
C ALA A 366 10.32 4.04 6.29
N LEU A 367 10.48 4.43 7.56
CA LEU A 367 11.15 5.66 7.96
C LEU A 367 12.47 5.37 8.68
N PRO A 368 13.59 6.01 8.31
CA PRO A 368 14.84 5.91 9.05
C PRO A 368 14.68 6.32 10.52
N GLU A 369 15.15 5.48 11.45
CA GLU A 369 14.92 5.62 12.90
C GLU A 369 15.48 6.94 13.46
N HIS A 370 16.62 7.41 12.96
CA HIS A 370 17.21 8.66 13.44
C HIS A 370 16.35 9.90 13.10
N LEU A 371 15.51 9.83 12.06
CA LEU A 371 14.58 10.91 11.75
C LEU A 371 13.53 11.01 12.86
N LEU A 372 13.04 9.89 13.41
CA LEU A 372 12.07 9.88 14.51
C LEU A 372 12.58 10.59 15.77
N LEU A 373 13.84 10.34 16.14
CA LEU A 373 14.47 10.93 17.33
C LEU A 373 14.59 12.45 17.26
N ASN A 374 14.57 13.02 16.06
CA ASN A 374 14.54 14.46 15.86
C ASN A 374 13.12 15.03 15.94
N LEU A 375 12.09 14.22 15.69
CA LEU A 375 10.68 14.62 15.70
C LEU A 375 10.11 14.58 17.12
N ASP A 376 10.48 13.58 17.93
CA ASP A 376 10.09 13.54 19.34
C ASP A 376 10.58 14.80 20.10
N ARG A 377 11.72 15.38 19.69
CA ARG A 377 12.24 16.65 20.25
C ARG A 377 11.47 17.89 19.82
N ILE A 378 10.78 17.87 18.68
CA ILE A 378 9.97 19.00 18.20
C ILE A 378 8.66 19.07 18.99
N HIS A 379 8.12 17.92 19.42
CA HIS A 379 6.92 17.83 20.26
C HIS A 379 7.20 18.03 21.77
N GLU A 380 8.48 18.13 22.17
CA GLU A 380 8.92 18.47 23.53
C GLU A 380 9.23 19.97 23.71
N LEU A 381 9.15 20.78 22.66
CA LEU A 381 9.31 22.23 22.81
C LEU A 381 7.98 22.86 23.29
N PRO A 382 8.05 23.72 24.33
CA PRO A 382 6.93 24.09 25.20
C PRO A 382 5.77 24.83 24.53
#